data_AF-A0A2V8XK09-F1
#
_entry.id   AF-A0A2V8XK09-F1
#
_cell.length_a   1.000
_cell.length_b   1.000
_cell.length_c   1.000
_cell.angle_alpha   90.00
_cell.angle_beta   90.00
_cell.angle_gamma   90.00
#
_symmetry.space_group_name_H-M   'P 1'
#
loop_
_entity.id
_entity.type
_entity.pdbx_description
1 polymer ?
#
loop_
_entity_poly.entity_id
_entity_poly.type
_entity_poly.pdbx_seq_one_letter_code
_entity_poly.pdbx_strand_id
1 'polypeptide(L)'
;MEAENSNLFWYALRVKSRYENSVASHLQARGFESFLPVYKCRRRWSDRFKEIELPLFPGYVFCQFDPSNRLPILTVPGIVHVVGTGRTPIPVEQTEIAAIQAVVKSGLPSQPWPFLRIGHRVRIEYGPLCGVEGILLGFKGHQRLVLSVTLLQRSVAVQVDEACVRPMPEQYLASRIQIELV
;
A
#
# COMPACT_ATOMS: atom_id res chain seq x y z
N MET A 1 -20.15 11.50 30.37
CA MET A 1 -18.92 11.92 29.69
C MET A 1 -18.92 11.15 28.38
N GLU A 2 -19.41 11.82 27.33
CA GLU A 2 -19.81 11.20 26.07
C GLU A 2 -18.58 10.72 25.30
N ALA A 3 -18.57 9.46 24.88
CA ALA A 3 -17.65 8.99 23.85
C ALA A 3 -18.09 9.66 22.54
N GLU A 4 -17.45 10.77 22.18
CA GLU A 4 -17.57 11.35 20.85
C GLU A 4 -17.28 10.23 19.84
N ASN A 5 -18.23 9.96 18.95
CA ASN A 5 -18.07 9.05 17.82
C ASN A 5 -16.91 9.57 16.95
N SER A 6 -15.70 9.17 17.32
CA SER A 6 -14.47 9.59 16.67
C SER A 6 -14.47 8.93 15.31
N ASN A 7 -14.74 9.68 14.24
CA ASN A 7 -14.82 9.17 12.89
C ASN A 7 -13.40 8.94 12.34
N LEU A 8 -12.71 7.99 12.95
CA LEU A 8 -11.31 7.66 12.71
C LEU A 8 -11.22 6.76 11.48
N PHE A 9 -10.64 7.30 10.42
CA PHE A 9 -10.34 6.53 9.21
C PHE A 9 -8.85 6.49 8.95
N TRP A 10 -8.43 5.47 8.21
CA TRP A 10 -7.08 5.40 7.69
C TRP A 10 -6.91 6.35 6.53
N TYR A 11 -5.86 7.17 6.57
CA TYR A 11 -5.45 8.02 5.46
C TYR A 11 -3.99 7.74 5.11
N ALA A 12 -3.67 7.89 3.83
CA ALA A 12 -2.29 7.91 3.40
C ALA A 12 -1.70 9.32 3.53
N LEU A 13 -0.53 9.41 4.13
CA LEU A 13 0.24 10.64 4.29
C LEU A 13 1.39 10.61 3.30
N ARG A 14 1.46 11.60 2.41
CA ARG A 14 2.63 11.80 1.55
C ARG A 14 3.76 12.36 2.41
N VAL A 15 4.90 11.69 2.41
CA VAL A 15 6.08 12.11 3.16
C VAL A 15 7.26 12.39 2.24
N LYS A 16 8.23 13.15 2.73
CA LYS A 16 9.52 13.35 2.06
C LYS A 16 10.23 12.00 1.92
N SER A 17 10.92 11.81 0.80
CA SER A 17 11.69 10.59 0.56
C SER A 17 12.68 10.32 1.70
N ARG A 18 12.71 9.08 2.20
CA ARG A 18 13.57 8.62 3.31
C ARG A 18 13.17 9.12 4.72
N TYR A 19 12.06 9.86 4.84
CA TYR A 19 11.54 10.31 6.14
C TYR A 19 10.45 9.39 6.70
N GLU A 20 10.10 8.29 6.02
CA GLU A 20 8.99 7.40 6.37
C GLU A 20 9.10 6.92 7.83
N ASN A 21 10.26 6.37 8.22
CA ASN A 21 10.49 5.87 9.58
C ASN A 21 10.39 6.99 10.62
N SER A 22 11.01 8.15 10.36
CA SER A 22 11.00 9.28 11.28
C SER A 22 9.58 9.85 11.46
N VAL A 23 8.79 9.95 10.38
CA VAL A 23 7.40 10.39 10.44
C VAL A 23 6.56 9.40 11.23
N ALA A 24 6.70 8.09 11.00
CA ALA A 24 5.98 7.06 11.75
C ALA A 24 6.29 7.16 13.25
N SER A 25 7.56 7.29 13.64
CA SER A 25 7.94 7.46 15.04
C SER A 25 7.39 8.76 15.66
N HIS A 26 7.40 9.87 14.93
CA HIS A 26 6.82 11.13 15.42
C HIS A 26 5.30 11.06 15.61
N LEU A 27 4.58 10.38 14.69
CA LEU A 27 3.14 10.16 14.81
C LEU A 27 2.83 9.33 16.06
N GLN A 28 3.54 8.22 16.25
CA GLN A 28 3.40 7.37 17.45
C GLN A 28 3.70 8.13 18.74
N ALA A 29 4.77 8.93 18.77
CA ALA A 29 5.13 9.76 19.93
C ALA A 29 4.06 10.81 20.28
N ARG A 30 3.24 11.22 19.30
CA ARG A 30 2.10 12.13 19.48
C ARG A 30 0.78 11.40 19.77
N GLY A 31 0.80 10.08 19.91
CA GLY A 31 -0.38 9.26 20.22
C GLY A 31 -1.24 8.89 19.02
N PHE A 32 -0.77 9.11 17.78
CA PHE A 32 -1.50 8.69 16.59
C PHE A 32 -1.22 7.23 16.25
N GLU A 33 -2.26 6.51 15.87
CA GLU A 33 -2.09 5.18 15.28
C GLU A 33 -1.53 5.31 13.87
N SER A 34 -0.28 4.89 13.69
CA SER A 34 0.40 4.94 12.40
C SER A 34 0.87 3.56 11.96
N PHE A 35 0.79 3.32 10.66
CA PHE A 35 1.22 2.09 10.02
C PHE A 35 2.18 2.41 8.87
N LEU A 36 3.42 1.94 9.00
CA LEU A 36 4.43 1.97 7.95
C LEU A 36 4.71 0.53 7.50
N PRO A 37 4.12 0.07 6.39
CA PRO A 37 4.40 -1.26 5.87
C PRO A 37 5.82 -1.31 5.30
N VAL A 38 6.62 -2.26 5.79
CA VAL A 38 8.00 -2.49 5.37
C VAL A 38 8.19 -3.93 4.89
N TYR A 39 9.21 -4.15 4.06
CA TYR A 39 9.67 -5.46 3.63
C TYR A 39 11.16 -5.62 3.87
N LYS A 40 11.59 -6.87 4.06
CA LYS A 40 12.99 -7.24 4.28
C LYS A 40 13.69 -7.46 2.95
N CYS A 41 14.82 -6.78 2.75
CA CYS A 41 15.68 -6.94 1.58
C CYS A 41 17.11 -7.29 2.02
N ARG A 42 17.71 -8.29 1.36
CA ARG A 42 19.13 -8.60 1.53
C ARG A 42 19.96 -7.76 0.58
N ARG A 43 20.70 -6.79 1.10
CA ARG A 43 21.64 -5.98 0.31
C ARG A 43 23.06 -6.43 0.55
N ARG A 44 23.82 -6.68 -0.52
CA ARG A 44 25.26 -6.95 -0.44
C ARG A 44 26.00 -5.63 -0.24
N TRP A 45 26.76 -5.53 0.84
CA TRP A 45 27.83 -4.56 1.00
C TRP A 45 29.17 -5.23 0.71
N SER A 46 30.19 -4.40 0.46
CA SER A 46 31.50 -4.79 -0.09
C SER A 46 32.17 -5.99 0.59
N ASP A 47 31.74 -6.37 1.80
CA ASP A 47 32.24 -7.54 2.54
C ASP A 47 31.14 -8.42 3.18
N ARG A 48 29.87 -7.97 3.30
CA ARG A 48 28.81 -8.73 4.00
C ARG A 48 27.40 -8.50 3.42
N PHE A 49 26.50 -9.48 3.56
CA PHE A 49 25.07 -9.29 3.33
C PHE A 49 24.41 -8.74 4.60
N LYS A 50 23.69 -7.62 4.48
CA LYS A 50 22.87 -7.07 5.57
C LYS A 50 21.40 -7.12 5.18
N GLU A 51 20.57 -7.60 6.09
CA GLU A 51 19.11 -7.48 5.97
C GLU A 51 18.71 -6.05 6.36
N ILE A 52 18.01 -5.37 5.47
CA ILE A 52 17.49 -4.01 5.68
C ILE A 52 15.98 -4.02 5.48
N GLU A 53 15.29 -3.16 6.23
CA GLU A 53 13.87 -2.92 6.04
C GLU A 53 13.67 -1.70 5.14
N LEU A 54 12.84 -1.86 4.11
CA LEU A 54 12.50 -0.81 3.17
C LEU A 54 10.97 -0.63 3.11
N PRO A 55 10.46 0.59 2.90
CA PRO A 55 9.01 0.81 2.78
C PRO A 55 8.40 0.05 1.60
N LEU A 56 7.29 -0.65 1.83
CA LEU A 56 6.48 -1.27 0.77
C LEU A 56 5.81 -0.23 -0.13
N PHE A 57 5.49 0.94 0.42
CA PHE A 57 4.96 2.09 -0.33
C PHE A 57 5.89 3.31 -0.13
N PRO A 58 7.02 3.42 -0.87
CA PRO A 58 7.99 4.49 -0.68
C PRO A 58 7.41 5.91 -0.77
N GLY A 59 7.65 6.76 0.22
CA GLY A 59 7.08 8.11 0.31
C GLY A 59 5.66 8.17 0.89
N TYR A 60 5.15 7.08 1.46
CA TYR A 60 3.87 7.08 2.18
C TYR A 60 3.98 6.46 3.58
N VAL A 61 3.19 7.01 4.49
CA VAL A 61 2.89 6.45 5.83
C VAL A 61 1.38 6.45 5.98
N PHE A 62 0.78 5.42 6.54
CA PHE A 62 -0.65 5.40 6.84
C PHE A 62 -0.88 5.86 8.28
N CYS A 63 -1.93 6.63 8.51
CA CYS A 63 -2.29 7.12 9.84
C CYS A 63 -3.80 7.09 10.01
N GLN A 64 -4.28 6.64 11.16
CA GLN A 64 -5.68 6.71 11.52
C GLN A 64 -5.94 8.02 12.28
N PHE A 65 -6.91 8.81 11.83
CA PHE A 65 -7.29 10.06 12.49
C PHE A 65 -8.65 10.58 12.03
N ASP A 66 -9.17 11.58 12.75
CA ASP A 66 -10.35 12.35 12.33
C ASP A 66 -9.92 13.43 11.32
N PRO A 67 -10.43 13.42 10.07
CA PRO A 67 -10.06 14.41 9.06
C PRO A 67 -10.38 15.86 9.47
N SER A 68 -11.34 16.06 10.39
CA SER A 68 -11.71 17.37 10.94
C SER A 68 -10.60 17.95 11.82
N ASN A 69 -9.80 17.11 12.47
CA ASN A 69 -8.70 17.48 13.35
C ASN A 69 -7.33 17.07 12.79
N ARG A 70 -7.06 17.41 11.53
CA ARG A 70 -5.80 17.02 10.84
C ARG A 70 -4.58 17.90 11.12
N LEU A 71 -4.74 19.06 11.77
CA LEU A 71 -3.63 20.00 12.03
C LEU A 71 -2.46 19.39 12.81
N PRO A 72 -2.69 18.61 13.89
CA PRO A 72 -1.59 18.00 14.65
C PRO A 72 -0.75 17.02 13.83
N ILE A 73 -1.32 16.44 12.77
CA ILE A 73 -0.62 15.57 11.83
C ILE A 73 0.20 16.41 10.86
N LEU A 74 -0.40 17.42 10.23
CA LEU A 74 0.29 18.27 9.25
C LEU A 74 1.50 19.02 9.82
N THR A 75 1.58 19.20 11.13
CA THR A 75 2.75 19.80 11.82
C THR A 75 3.89 18.82 12.09
N VAL A 76 3.75 17.52 11.75
CA VAL A 76 4.84 16.55 11.90
C VAL A 76 5.92 16.82 10.83
N PRO A 77 7.20 17.01 11.23
CA PRO A 77 8.27 17.22 10.27
C PRO A 77 8.41 16.04 9.30
N GLY A 78 8.45 16.35 8.01
CA GLY A 78 8.60 15.34 6.95
C GLY A 78 7.29 14.97 6.24
N ILE A 79 6.13 15.35 6.79
CA ILE A 79 4.84 15.25 6.08
C ILE A 79 4.74 16.36 5.03
N VAL A 80 4.26 16.00 3.84
CA VAL A 80 4.00 16.93 2.74
C VAL A 80 2.51 17.29 2.71
N HIS A 81 1.62 16.29 2.68
CA HIS A 81 0.16 16.46 2.73
C HIS A 81 -0.55 15.12 2.98
N VAL A 82 -1.84 15.17 3.27
CA VAL A 82 -2.72 14.00 3.30
C VAL A 82 -3.23 13.73 1.87
N VAL A 83 -3.12 12.48 1.40
CA VAL A 83 -3.55 12.10 0.05
C VAL A 83 -5.06 12.22 -0.08
N GLY A 84 -5.51 12.79 -1.21
CA GLY A 84 -6.92 12.97 -1.53
C GLY A 84 -7.13 13.83 -2.77
N THR A 85 -8.36 14.31 -2.96
CA THR A 85 -8.72 15.17 -4.10
C THR A 85 -8.75 16.62 -3.66
N GLY A 86 -7.82 17.43 -4.18
CA GLY A 86 -7.68 18.84 -3.82
C GLY A 86 -7.35 19.02 -2.34
N ARG A 87 -8.29 19.58 -1.57
CA ARG A 87 -8.15 19.82 -0.11
C ARG A 87 -8.87 18.78 0.76
N THR A 88 -9.51 17.81 0.14
CA THR A 88 -10.33 16.80 0.81
C THR A 88 -9.54 15.49 0.92
N PRO A 89 -9.16 15.06 2.14
CA PRO A 89 -8.55 13.75 2.38
C PRO A 89 -9.47 12.64 1.92
N ILE A 90 -8.92 11.62 1.27
CA ILE A 90 -9.69 10.43 0.91
C ILE A 90 -9.24 9.30 1.83
N PRO A 91 -10.16 8.63 2.53
CA PRO A 91 -9.81 7.49 3.36
C PRO A 91 -9.37 6.31 2.50
N VAL A 92 -8.39 5.56 2.98
CA VAL A 92 -8.03 4.24 2.47
C VAL A 92 -9.00 3.23 3.06
N GLU A 93 -9.52 2.31 2.25
CA GLU A 93 -10.46 1.31 2.74
C GLU A 93 -9.83 0.46 3.85
N GLN A 94 -10.62 0.18 4.90
CA GLN A 94 -10.18 -0.67 6.01
C GLN A 94 -9.76 -2.07 5.54
N THR A 95 -10.42 -2.58 4.50
CA THR A 95 -10.11 -3.86 3.86
C THR A 95 -8.74 -3.86 3.18
N GLU A 96 -8.38 -2.78 2.47
CA GLU A 96 -7.07 -2.60 1.85
C GLU A 96 -5.97 -2.55 2.92
N ILE A 97 -6.16 -1.75 3.99
CA ILE A 97 -5.20 -1.66 5.12
C ILE A 97 -5.04 -3.02 5.81
N ALA A 98 -6.14 -3.70 6.13
CA ALA A 98 -6.11 -5.00 6.79
C ALA A 98 -5.37 -6.06 5.95
N ALA A 99 -5.57 -6.06 4.63
CA ALA A 99 -4.85 -6.95 3.72
C ALA A 99 -3.33 -6.71 3.74
N ILE A 100 -2.90 -5.44 3.71
CA ILE A 100 -1.48 -5.09 3.79
C ILE A 100 -0.89 -5.48 5.14
N GLN A 101 -1.61 -5.23 6.24
CA GLN A 101 -1.19 -5.64 7.59
C GLN A 101 -1.03 -7.16 7.70
N ALA A 102 -1.96 -7.94 7.12
CA ALA A 102 -1.87 -9.39 7.08
C ALA A 102 -0.62 -9.87 6.32
N VAL A 103 -0.29 -9.22 5.19
CA VAL A 103 0.93 -9.51 4.43
C VAL A 103 2.19 -9.20 5.23
N VAL A 104 2.28 -8.02 5.84
CA VAL A 104 3.45 -7.66 6.67
C VAL A 104 3.60 -8.63 7.85
N LYS A 105 2.50 -9.01 8.51
CA LYS A 105 2.49 -9.96 9.63
C LYS A 105 2.84 -11.39 9.20
N SER A 106 2.53 -11.79 7.97
CA SER A 106 2.81 -13.13 7.47
C SER A 106 4.31 -13.44 7.35
N GLY A 107 5.15 -12.41 7.24
CA GLY A 107 6.59 -12.57 7.00
C GLY A 107 6.94 -13.11 5.61
N LEU A 108 5.94 -13.28 4.72
CA LEU A 108 6.17 -13.74 3.36
C LEU A 108 7.01 -12.73 2.57
N PRO A 109 7.87 -13.20 1.65
CA PRO A 109 8.60 -12.33 0.74
C PRO A 109 7.62 -11.41 -0.02
N SER A 110 7.75 -10.12 0.24
CA SER A 110 6.93 -9.07 -0.38
C SER A 110 7.84 -7.95 -0.88
N GLN A 111 7.44 -7.31 -1.97
CA GLN A 111 8.17 -6.18 -2.54
C GLN A 111 7.22 -5.21 -3.25
N PRO A 112 7.59 -3.93 -3.40
CA PRO A 112 6.84 -2.98 -4.21
C PRO A 112 6.65 -3.53 -5.63
N TRP A 113 5.45 -3.33 -6.18
CA TRP A 113 5.11 -3.80 -7.52
C TRP A 113 4.37 -2.71 -8.31
N PRO A 114 4.56 -2.63 -9.64
CA PRO A 114 3.76 -1.74 -10.47
C PRO A 114 2.26 -2.02 -10.29
N PHE A 115 1.47 -0.95 -10.18
CA PHE A 115 0.02 -1.10 -10.17
C PHE A 115 -0.47 -1.50 -11.55
N LEU A 116 -1.10 -2.67 -11.63
CA LEU A 116 -1.59 -3.26 -12.87
C LEU A 116 -3.08 -3.57 -12.71
N ARG A 117 -3.92 -2.91 -13.52
CA ARG A 117 -5.32 -3.29 -13.71
C ARG A 117 -5.43 -4.19 -14.95
N ILE A 118 -6.30 -5.19 -14.89
CA ILE A 118 -6.71 -5.94 -16.09
C ILE A 118 -7.26 -4.93 -17.09
N GLY A 119 -6.84 -5.02 -18.35
CA GLY A 119 -7.15 -4.04 -19.40
C GLY A 119 -6.13 -2.91 -19.58
N HIS A 120 -5.13 -2.75 -18.69
CA HIS A 120 -4.04 -1.79 -18.93
C HIS A 120 -3.12 -2.21 -20.08
N ARG A 121 -2.62 -1.22 -20.85
CA ARG A 121 -1.47 -1.44 -21.75
C ARG A 121 -0.22 -1.64 -20.90
N VAL A 122 0.50 -2.72 -21.18
CA VAL A 122 1.74 -3.12 -20.52
C VAL A 122 2.82 -3.34 -21.57
N ARG A 123 4.08 -3.08 -21.19
CA ARG A 123 5.26 -3.39 -22.01
C ARG A 123 6.08 -4.45 -21.31
N ILE A 124 6.55 -5.45 -22.06
CA ILE A 124 7.44 -6.49 -21.55
C ILE A 124 8.85 -5.88 -21.46
N GLU A 125 9.44 -5.83 -20.26
CA GLU A 125 10.77 -5.23 -20.06
C GLU A 125 11.92 -6.24 -20.09
N TYR A 126 11.62 -7.55 -20.08
CA TYR A 126 12.62 -8.62 -19.98
C TYR A 126 12.23 -9.88 -20.73
N GLY A 127 13.23 -10.68 -21.11
CA GLY A 127 13.04 -11.95 -21.82
C GLY A 127 12.95 -11.79 -23.35
N PRO A 128 12.67 -12.88 -24.08
CA PRO A 128 12.70 -12.90 -25.55
C PRO A 128 11.65 -12.00 -26.23
N LEU A 129 10.68 -11.50 -25.46
CA LEU A 129 9.63 -10.58 -25.90
C LEU A 129 9.81 -9.16 -25.36
N CYS A 130 11.01 -8.82 -24.86
CA CYS A 130 11.32 -7.47 -24.41
C CYS A 130 10.99 -6.43 -25.49
N GLY A 131 10.32 -5.34 -25.08
CA GLY A 131 9.86 -4.26 -25.95
C GLY A 131 8.44 -4.43 -26.49
N VAL A 132 7.83 -5.63 -26.40
CA VAL A 132 6.47 -5.87 -26.87
C VAL A 132 5.46 -5.19 -25.95
N GLU A 133 4.51 -4.47 -26.55
CA GLU A 133 3.36 -3.87 -25.86
C GLU A 133 2.10 -4.70 -26.08
N GLY A 134 1.24 -4.76 -25.06
CA GLY A 134 -0.02 -5.48 -25.15
C GLY A 134 -1.00 -5.06 -24.07
N ILE A 135 -2.20 -5.63 -24.08
CA ILE A 135 -3.22 -5.39 -23.05
C ILE A 135 -3.12 -6.54 -22.04
N LEU A 136 -3.09 -6.20 -20.74
CA LEU A 136 -3.04 -7.19 -19.67
C LEU A 136 -4.39 -7.91 -19.53
N LEU A 137 -4.49 -9.13 -20.06
CA LEU A 137 -5.70 -9.97 -20.00
C LEU A 137 -5.75 -10.92 -18.80
N GLY A 138 -4.62 -11.15 -18.12
CA GLY A 138 -4.52 -12.01 -16.94
C GLY A 138 -3.06 -12.27 -16.56
N PHE A 139 -2.83 -12.79 -15.34
CA PHE A 139 -1.49 -13.10 -14.84
C PHE A 139 -1.34 -14.61 -14.65
N LYS A 140 -0.38 -15.24 -15.34
CA LYS A 140 0.02 -16.65 -15.13
C LYS A 140 1.53 -16.73 -14.99
N GLY A 141 1.98 -17.23 -13.83
CA GLY A 141 3.39 -17.52 -13.52
C GLY A 141 3.73 -17.16 -12.07
N HIS A 142 4.35 -18.09 -11.33
CA HIS A 142 4.67 -18.09 -9.89
C HIS A 142 3.65 -17.36 -9.01
N GLN A 143 2.88 -18.09 -8.20
CA GLN A 143 1.76 -17.54 -7.46
C GLN A 143 2.15 -16.33 -6.60
N ARG A 144 1.81 -15.14 -7.13
CA ARG A 144 2.02 -13.86 -6.49
C ARG A 144 0.66 -13.24 -6.26
N LEU A 145 0.30 -13.04 -5.01
CA LEU A 145 -0.86 -12.24 -4.65
C LEU A 145 -0.48 -10.76 -4.79
N VAL A 146 -1.19 -10.04 -5.65
CA VAL A 146 -0.99 -8.59 -5.82
C VAL A 146 -2.05 -7.86 -5.00
N LEU A 147 -1.63 -7.18 -3.95
CA LEU A 147 -2.47 -6.27 -3.19
C LEU A 147 -2.30 -4.86 -3.72
N SER A 148 -3.39 -4.13 -3.87
CA SER A 148 -3.35 -2.76 -4.36
C SER A 148 -3.99 -1.81 -3.38
N VAL A 149 -3.41 -0.63 -3.26
CA VAL A 149 -4.03 0.51 -2.59
C VAL A 149 -4.50 1.45 -3.68
N THR A 150 -5.80 1.45 -3.93
CA THR A 150 -6.39 2.14 -5.09
C THR A 150 -6.10 3.63 -5.04
N LEU A 151 -6.21 4.24 -3.86
CA LEU A 151 -5.94 5.66 -3.66
C LEU A 151 -4.50 6.05 -4.03
N LEU A 152 -3.53 5.17 -3.79
CA LEU A 152 -2.12 5.44 -4.06
C LEU A 152 -1.72 5.10 -5.50
N GLN A 153 -2.58 4.41 -6.25
CA GLN A 153 -2.25 3.80 -7.55
C GLN A 153 -0.96 2.98 -7.47
N ARG A 154 -0.83 2.18 -6.40
CA ARG A 154 0.35 1.36 -6.10
C ARG A 154 -0.05 -0.03 -5.66
N SER A 155 0.82 -0.99 -5.96
CA SER A 155 0.61 -2.39 -5.60
C SER A 155 1.83 -2.99 -4.89
N VAL A 156 1.58 -4.09 -4.20
CA VAL A 156 2.57 -4.95 -3.55
C VAL A 156 2.35 -6.37 -4.06
N ALA A 157 3.43 -7.02 -4.51
CA ALA A 157 3.40 -8.42 -4.88
C ALA A 157 3.94 -9.26 -3.71
N VAL A 158 3.20 -10.33 -3.36
CA VAL A 158 3.51 -11.24 -2.26
C VAL A 158 3.63 -12.64 -2.81
N GLN A 159 4.72 -13.34 -2.52
CA GLN A 159 4.87 -14.74 -2.91
C GLN A 159 4.03 -15.63 -1.98
N VAL A 160 3.11 -16.41 -2.54
CA VAL A 160 2.20 -17.31 -1.80
C VAL A 160 2.31 -18.74 -2.33
N ASP A 161 2.04 -19.72 -1.48
CA ASP A 161 1.98 -21.13 -1.85
C ASP A 161 0.62 -21.49 -2.46
N GLU A 162 0.61 -22.45 -3.39
CA GLU A 162 -0.59 -22.98 -4.07
C GLU A 162 -1.62 -23.56 -3.12
N ALA A 163 -1.19 -24.16 -2.02
CA ALA A 163 -2.10 -24.64 -0.99
C ALA A 163 -2.85 -23.51 -0.25
N CYS A 164 -2.39 -22.25 -0.35
CA CYS A 164 -2.91 -21.12 0.41
C CYS A 164 -3.90 -20.23 -0.37
N VAL A 165 -4.18 -20.54 -1.64
CA VAL A 165 -5.05 -19.72 -2.50
C VAL A 165 -6.29 -20.50 -2.90
N ARG A 166 -7.48 -19.91 -2.76
CA ARG A 166 -8.73 -20.46 -3.30
C ARG A 166 -9.39 -19.44 -4.24
N PRO A 167 -10.05 -19.91 -5.32
CA PRO A 167 -10.82 -19.03 -6.19
C PRO A 167 -11.97 -18.40 -5.42
N MET A 168 -12.22 -17.11 -5.65
CA MET A 168 -13.39 -16.42 -5.11
C MET A 168 -14.54 -16.47 -6.15
N PRO A 169 -15.78 -16.82 -5.76
CA PRO A 169 -16.90 -16.86 -6.68
C PRO A 169 -17.22 -15.48 -7.27
N GLU A 170 -17.64 -15.47 -8.53
CA GLU A 170 -17.79 -14.30 -9.43
C GLU A 170 -18.74 -13.20 -8.89
N GLN A 171 -19.67 -13.59 -8.01
CA GLN A 171 -20.61 -12.71 -7.31
C GLN A 171 -19.95 -11.60 -6.46
N TYR A 172 -18.67 -11.72 -6.13
CA TYR A 172 -17.91 -10.69 -5.40
C TYR A 172 -17.28 -9.61 -6.30
N LEU A 173 -17.24 -9.82 -7.62
CA LEU A 173 -16.71 -8.84 -8.58
C LEU A 173 -17.77 -7.80 -8.97
N ALA A 174 -19.04 -8.22 -9.05
CA ALA A 174 -20.17 -7.35 -9.41
C ALA A 174 -20.43 -6.23 -8.39
N SER A 175 -20.18 -6.47 -7.10
CA SER A 175 -20.39 -5.47 -6.04
C SER A 175 -19.34 -4.35 -6.02
N ARG A 176 -18.21 -4.50 -6.74
CA ARG A 176 -17.17 -3.46 -6.85
C ARG A 176 -17.34 -2.54 -8.07
N ILE A 177 -18.01 -2.99 -9.13
CA ILE A 177 -18.17 -2.19 -10.37
C ILE A 177 -19.25 -1.10 -10.21
N GLN A 178 -20.24 -1.31 -9.33
CA GLN A 178 -21.31 -0.33 -9.11
C GLN A 178 -20.88 0.95 -8.38
N ILE A 179 -19.65 1.03 -7.82
CA ILE A 179 -19.17 2.22 -7.10
C ILE A 179 -18.37 3.17 -8.02
N GLU A 180 -17.93 2.74 -9.20
CA GLU A 180 -17.19 3.60 -10.17
C GLU A 180 -18.12 4.35 -11.17
N LEU A 181 -19.45 4.23 -11.05
CA LEU A 181 -20.44 4.93 -11.91
C LEU A 181 -21.57 5.56 -11.10
N VAL A 182 -21.27 6.61 -10.33
CA VAL A 182 -22.24 7.68 -9.95
C VAL A 182 -21.52 9.02 -9.97
#